data_AF-A0A963C265-F1
#
_entry.id   AF-A0A963C265-F1
#
_cell.length_a   1.000
_cell.length_b   1.000
_cell.length_c   1.000
_cell.angle_alpha   90.00
_cell.angle_beta   90.00
_cell.angle_gamma   90.00
#
_symmetry.space_group_name_H-M   'P 1'
#
loop_
_entity.id
_entity.type
_entity.pdbx_description
1 polymer ?
#
loop_
_entity_poly.entity_id
_entity_poly.type
_entity_poly.pdbx_seq_one_letter_code
_entity_poly.pdbx_strand_id
1 'polypeptide(L)' 'GRTQRYGEIAKKLKSAPRAVGQACGRNPYPVIVPCHRVVGAGGLGGFAQARDGFLLEAKRWLLTHEGAL' A
#
# COMPACT_ATOMS: atom_id res chain seq x y z
N GLY A 1 -12.75 4.04 -4.67
CA GLY A 1 -11.64 3.07 -4.74
C GLY A 1 -11.84 2.04 -3.65
N ARG A 2 -11.04 0.97 -3.60
CA ARG A 2 -11.08 -0.01 -2.49
C ARG A 2 -9.67 -0.34 -2.02
N THR A 3 -9.49 -0.44 -0.71
CA THR A 3 -8.22 -0.83 -0.08
C THR A 3 -8.24 -2.30 0.34
N GLN A 4 -7.05 -2.87 0.50
CA GLN A 4 -6.84 -4.18 1.12
C GLN A 4 -5.72 -4.08 2.14
N ARG A 5 -5.78 -4.87 3.22
CA ARG A 5 -4.72 -4.90 4.23
C ARG A 5 -3.58 -5.82 3.77
N TYR A 6 -2.34 -5.48 4.13
CA TYR A 6 -1.19 -6.36 3.89
C TYR A 6 -1.44 -7.80 4.39
N GLY A 7 -2.10 -7.94 5.55
CA GLY A 7 -2.44 -9.24 6.13
C GLY A 7 -3.44 -10.06 5.33
N GLU A 8 -4.41 -9.41 4.70
CA GLU A 8 -5.43 -10.08 3.87
C GLU A 8 -4.81 -10.63 2.60
N ILE A 9 -3.93 -9.86 1.96
CA ILE A 9 -3.19 -10.29 0.77
C ILE A 9 -2.22 -11.42 1.15
N ALA A 10 -1.49 -11.27 2.25
CA ALA A 10 -0.57 -12.28 2.73
C ALA A 10 -1.27 -13.62 2.99
N LYS A 11 -2.47 -13.60 3.61
CA LYS A 11 -3.28 -14.81 3.84
C LYS A 11 -3.66 -15.51 2.52
N LYS A 12 -4.09 -14.74 1.51
CA LYS A 12 -4.43 -15.29 0.18
C LYS A 12 -3.22 -15.92 -0.52
N LEU A 13 -2.05 -15.30 -0.37
CA LEU A 13 -0.80 -15.75 -0.98
C LEU A 13 -0.05 -16.81 -0.16
N LYS A 14 -0.57 -17.24 1.00
CA LYS A 14 0.15 -18.11 1.97
C LYS A 14 1.55 -17.56 2.29
N SER A 15 1.64 -16.25 2.51
CA SER A 15 2.89 -15.51 2.73
C SER A 15 2.83 -14.66 4.02
N ALA A 16 3.88 -13.88 4.28
CA ALA A 16 3.97 -12.99 5.43
C ALA A 16 3.53 -11.55 5.05
N PRO A 17 2.80 -10.83 5.93
CA PRO A 17 2.40 -9.43 5.67
C PRO A 17 3.60 -8.50 5.40
N ARG A 18 4.73 -8.76 6.06
CA ARG A 18 5.99 -8.03 5.82
C ARG A 18 6.53 -8.26 4.41
N ALA A 19 6.43 -9.47 3.87
CA ALA A 19 6.87 -9.78 2.51
C ALA A 19 6.01 -9.06 1.47
N VAL A 20 4.68 -9.03 1.67
CA VAL A 20 3.78 -8.24 0.82
C VAL A 20 4.12 -6.76 0.89
N GLY A 21 4.34 -6.21 2.10
CA GLY A 21 4.76 -4.83 2.27
C GLY A 21 6.06 -4.50 1.54
N GLN A 22 7.05 -5.38 1.59
CA GLN A 22 8.31 -5.21 0.85
C GLN A 22 8.11 -5.28 -0.67
N ALA A 23 7.27 -6.19 -1.15
CA ALA A 23 6.93 -6.28 -2.58
C ALA A 23 6.21 -5.00 -3.06
N CYS A 24 5.21 -4.51 -2.30
CA CYS A 24 4.51 -3.26 -2.59
C CYS A 24 5.47 -2.05 -2.58
N GLY A 25 6.41 -2.00 -1.63
CA GLY A 25 7.39 -0.94 -1.53
C GLY A 25 8.41 -0.93 -2.68
N ARG A 26 8.75 -2.11 -3.22
CA ARG A 26 9.68 -2.28 -4.35
C ARG A 26 8.99 -2.20 -5.72
N ASN A 27 7.72 -1.84 -5.78
CA ASN A 27 6.99 -1.74 -7.04
C ASN A 27 7.60 -0.67 -7.96
N PRO A 28 8.14 -1.03 -9.14
CA PRO A 28 8.71 -0.06 -10.08
C PRO A 28 7.65 0.68 -10.91
N TYR A 29 6.38 0.26 -10.85
CA TYR A 29 5.29 0.86 -11.61
C TYR A 29 4.13 1.31 -10.69
N PRO A 30 4.29 2.41 -9.92
CA PRO A 30 3.21 2.99 -9.13
C PRO A 30 2.00 3.35 -10.01
N VAL A 31 0.81 3.41 -9.40
CA VAL A 31 -0.49 3.68 -10.06
C VAL A 31 -0.96 2.55 -10.99
N ILE A 32 -0.13 2.10 -11.93
CA ILE A 32 -0.43 0.94 -12.81
C ILE A 32 -0.56 -0.33 -11.99
N VAL A 33 0.44 -0.62 -11.16
CA VAL A 33 0.31 -1.60 -10.07
C VAL A 33 -0.10 -0.81 -8.83
N PRO A 34 -1.35 -0.94 -8.34
CA PRO A 34 -1.93 0.00 -7.38
C PRO A 34 -1.49 -0.31 -5.94
N CYS A 35 -0.18 -0.29 -5.68
CA CYS A 35 0.38 -0.60 -4.37
C CYS A 35 -0.02 0.43 -3.28
N HIS A 36 -0.45 1.63 -3.66
CA HIS A 36 -1.04 2.62 -2.76
C HIS A 36 -2.36 2.14 -2.14
N ARG A 37 -3.07 1.20 -2.77
CA ARG A 37 -4.31 0.61 -2.23
C ARG A 37 -4.07 -0.43 -1.14
N VAL A 38 -2.82 -0.83 -0.91
CA VAL A 38 -2.48 -1.77 0.16
C VAL A 38 -2.09 -1.02 1.42
N VAL A 39 -2.83 -1.23 2.51
CA VAL A 39 -2.70 -0.45 3.75
C VAL A 39 -2.37 -1.32 4.96
N GLY A 40 -1.87 -0.69 6.02
CA GLY A 40 -1.65 -1.32 7.32
C GLY A 40 -2.96 -1.61 8.04
N ALA A 41 -2.91 -2.50 9.04
CA ALA A 41 -4.10 -2.84 9.84
C ALA A 41 -4.62 -1.65 10.67
N GLY A 42 -3.74 -0.70 11.03
CA GLY A 42 -4.06 0.48 11.84
C GLY A 42 -3.75 1.82 11.17
N GLY A 43 -3.55 1.86 9.84
CA GLY A 43 -3.23 3.10 9.13
C GLY A 43 -2.67 2.86 7.72
N LEU A 44 -2.13 3.91 7.10
CA LEU A 44 -1.67 3.86 5.70
C LEU A 44 -0.56 2.82 5.46
N GLY A 45 0.31 2.55 6.43
CA GLY A 45 1.56 1.83 6.19
C GLY A 45 2.54 2.68 5.36
N GLY A 46 3.47 2.05 4.65
CA GLY A 46 4.43 2.74 3.79
C GLY A 46 4.00 2.88 2.32
N PHE A 47 4.80 3.60 1.54
CA PHE A 47 4.68 3.74 0.08
C PHE A 47 6.05 3.89 -0.56
N ALA A 48 6.35 3.11 -1.61
CA ALA A 48 7.63 3.19 -2.34
C ALA A 48 8.87 3.21 -1.41
N GLN A 49 8.92 2.28 -0.44
CA GLN A 49 9.93 2.19 0.64
C GLN A 49 9.97 3.34 1.66
N ALA A 50 9.21 4.41 1.47
CA ALA A 50 9.08 5.50 2.44
C ALA A 50 7.99 5.24 3.48
N ARG A 51 8.15 5.86 4.65
CA ARG A 51 7.18 5.84 5.76
C ARG A 51 6.70 7.23 6.18
N ASP A 52 7.17 8.26 5.50
CA ASP A 52 6.86 9.67 5.73
C ASP A 52 7.16 10.48 4.45
N GLY A 53 7.01 11.80 4.54
CA GLY A 53 7.32 12.74 3.48
C GLY A 53 6.45 12.61 2.24
N PHE A 54 6.96 13.16 1.13
CA PHE A 54 6.24 13.30 -0.13
C PHE A 54 5.61 12.00 -0.63
N LEU A 55 6.29 10.87 -0.50
CA LEU A 55 5.77 9.59 -0.98
C LEU A 55 4.57 9.11 -0.15
N LEU A 56 4.59 9.30 1.17
CA LEU A 56 3.43 8.96 1.99
C LEU A 56 2.27 9.91 1.72
N GLU A 57 2.54 11.19 1.50
CA GLU A 57 1.55 12.19 1.09
C GLU A 57 0.92 11.85 -0.26
N ALA A 58 1.73 11.43 -1.24
CA ALA A 58 1.25 10.97 -2.54
C ALA A 58 0.31 9.76 -2.40
N LYS A 59 0.65 8.78 -1.55
CA LYS A 59 -0.26 7.65 -1.24
C LYS A 59 -1.58 8.12 -0.65
N ARG A 60 -1.55 9.05 0.31
CA ARG A 60 -2.76 9.61 0.92
C ARG A 60 -3.59 10.33 -0.13
N TRP A 61 -2.97 11.17 -0.95
CA TRP A 61 -3.64 11.89 -2.03
C TRP A 61 -4.29 10.93 -3.03
N LEU A 62 -3.57 9.90 -3.49
CA LEU A 62 -4.12 8.90 -4.42
C LEU A 62 -5.33 8.19 -3.84
N LEU A 63 -5.27 7.78 -2.57
CA LEU A 63 -6.39 7.14 -1.90
C LEU A 63 -7.59 8.07 -1.72
N THR A 64 -7.37 9.33 -1.34
CA THR A 64 -8.44 10.34 -1.23
C THR A 64 -9.04 10.67 -2.59
N HIS A 65 -8.22 10.84 -3.62
CA HIS A 65 -8.65 11.09 -5.00
C HIS A 65 -9.52 9.94 -5.53
N GLU A 66 -9.21 8.70 -5.13
CA GLU A 66 -10.03 7.54 -5.43
C GLU A 66 -11.28 7.41 -4.54
N GLY A 67 -11.46 8.21 -3.49
CA GLY A 67 -12.55 8.04 -2.50
C GLY A 67 -12.41 6.74 -1.70
N ALA A 68 -11.18 6.36 -1.35
CA ALA A 68 -10.83 5.15 -0.61
C ALA A 68 -10.26 5.44 0.80
N LEU A 69 -10.24 6.72 1.19
CA LEU A 69 -9.91 7.25 2.51
C LEU A 69 -11.05 8.13 3.01
#